data_AF-A0A953A0G7-F1
#
_entry.id   AF-A0A953A0G7-F1
#
_cell.length_a   1.000
_cell.length_b   1.000
_cell.length_c   1.000
_cell.angle_alpha   90.00
_cell.angle_beta   90.00
_cell.angle_gamma   90.00
#
_symmetry.space_group_name_H-M   'P 1'
#
loop_
_entity.id
_entity.type
_entity.pdbx_description
1 polymer ?
#
loop_
_entity_poly.entity_id
_entity_poly.type
_entity_poly.pdbx_seq_one_letter_code
_entity_poly.pdbx_strand_id
1 'polypeptide(L)'
;MKKILVFIVVVFIVIAVGHYYVKNKKVIPSTDTTLKHEKFAIDPQNATYTIYDDTITLVHGESNTEASPGSTATISTHFFGNEAVGDLDKDGRPDTALLLVQDTGGTGVFYYAVVALNTVDGYKGTNAIFLGDRISPQTTEITNGKVTVNYADRKPNQPMSTEPSVGVSKYLVVKNGILVEVTK
;
A
#
# COMPACT_ATOMS: atom_id res chain seq x y z
N MET A 1 72.34 10.60 -16.06
CA MET A 1 71.61 9.33 -15.82
C MET A 1 70.96 9.27 -14.42
N LYS A 2 71.71 9.43 -13.30
CA LYS A 2 71.12 9.40 -11.93
C LYS A 2 69.97 10.41 -11.69
N LYS A 3 70.04 11.64 -12.22
CA LYS A 3 68.98 12.66 -12.05
C LYS A 3 67.65 12.31 -12.76
N ILE A 4 67.72 11.67 -13.92
CA ILE A 4 66.53 11.17 -14.65
C ILE A 4 65.90 9.99 -13.90
N LEU A 5 66.71 9.10 -13.34
CA LEU A 5 66.22 7.97 -12.53
C LEU A 5 65.46 8.46 -11.28
N VAL A 6 65.97 9.48 -10.59
CA VAL A 6 65.32 10.07 -9.42
C VAL A 6 63.97 10.70 -9.79
N PHE A 7 63.88 11.38 -10.93
CA PHE A 7 62.62 11.98 -11.37
C PHE A 7 61.54 10.93 -11.67
N ILE A 8 61.91 9.82 -12.34
CA ILE A 8 60.97 8.72 -12.64
C ILE A 8 60.45 8.07 -11.35
N VAL A 9 61.31 7.86 -10.35
CA VAL A 9 60.90 7.28 -9.06
C VAL A 9 59.93 8.20 -8.31
N VAL A 10 60.15 9.51 -8.33
CA VAL A 10 59.24 10.48 -7.69
C VAL A 10 57.87 10.49 -8.39
N VAL A 11 57.82 10.45 -9.72
CA VAL A 11 56.55 10.38 -10.46
C VAL A 11 55.79 9.09 -10.13
N PHE A 12 56.47 7.95 -10.07
CA PHE A 12 55.83 6.69 -9.66
C PHE A 12 55.28 6.72 -8.23
N ILE A 13 55.99 7.36 -7.29
CA ILE A 13 55.51 7.54 -5.92
C ILE A 13 54.26 8.43 -5.89
N VAL A 14 54.23 9.53 -6.65
CA VAL A 14 53.06 10.42 -6.71
C VAL A 14 51.85 9.69 -7.32
N ILE A 15 52.06 8.89 -8.36
CA ILE A 15 50.99 8.08 -8.97
C ILE A 15 50.50 7.01 -7.99
N ALA A 16 51.40 6.33 -7.28
CA ALA A 16 51.06 5.31 -6.29
C ALA A 16 50.28 5.91 -5.11
N VAL A 17 50.69 7.08 -4.62
CA VAL A 17 49.99 7.82 -3.55
C VAL A 17 48.63 8.30 -4.05
N GLY A 18 48.52 8.79 -5.29
CA GLY A 18 47.25 9.14 -5.91
C GLY A 18 46.31 7.94 -6.03
N HIS A 19 46.81 6.80 -6.52
CA HIS A 19 46.05 5.55 -6.58
C HIS A 19 45.62 5.06 -5.20
N TYR A 20 46.49 5.17 -4.20
CA TYR A 20 46.17 4.83 -2.81
C TYR A 20 45.06 5.75 -2.26
N TYR A 21 45.13 7.05 -2.51
CA TYR A 21 44.09 8.00 -2.09
C TYR A 21 42.74 7.75 -2.79
N VAL A 22 42.74 7.35 -4.06
CA VAL A 22 41.51 6.99 -4.79
C VAL A 22 40.92 5.68 -4.26
N LYS A 23 41.75 4.67 -3.94
CA LYS A 23 41.29 3.39 -3.36
C LYS A 23 40.84 3.51 -1.91
N ASN A 24 41.41 4.44 -1.14
CA ASN A 24 41.08 4.69 0.27
C ASN A 24 40.05 5.80 0.48
N LYS A 25 39.42 6.33 -0.57
CA LYS A 25 38.10 6.93 -0.39
C LYS A 25 37.20 5.79 0.11
N LYS A 26 36.98 5.74 1.43
CA LYS A 26 35.76 5.14 1.95
C LYS A 26 34.65 5.79 1.12
N VAL A 27 34.00 4.99 0.28
CA VAL A 27 32.63 5.29 -0.12
C VAL A 27 31.96 5.48 1.23
N ILE A 28 31.76 6.74 1.63
CA ILE A 28 30.76 7.06 2.62
C ILE A 28 29.55 6.39 2.00
N PRO A 29 29.04 5.29 2.56
CA PRO A 29 27.76 4.81 2.12
C PRO A 29 26.92 6.06 2.28
N SER A 30 26.36 6.57 1.17
CA SER A 30 25.21 7.42 1.31
C SER A 30 24.32 6.57 2.19
N THR A 31 24.22 6.95 3.47
CA THR A 31 23.16 6.44 4.31
C THR A 31 21.95 7.10 3.68
N ASP A 32 21.53 6.56 2.54
CA ASP A 32 20.16 6.49 2.16
C ASP A 32 19.57 5.54 3.20
N THR A 33 19.49 6.05 4.43
CA THR A 33 18.39 5.74 5.29
C THR A 33 17.21 6.20 4.45
N THR A 34 16.74 5.31 3.59
CA THR A 34 15.33 5.25 3.22
C THR A 34 14.62 4.96 4.54
N LEU A 35 14.56 5.98 5.40
CA LEU A 35 13.34 6.27 6.11
C LEU A 35 12.34 6.29 4.97
N LYS A 36 11.61 5.18 4.80
CA LYS A 36 10.34 5.20 4.12
C LYS A 36 9.56 6.27 4.88
N HIS A 37 9.65 7.53 4.45
CA HIS A 37 8.66 8.51 4.81
C HIS A 37 7.39 7.87 4.26
N GLU A 38 6.58 7.33 5.16
CA GLU A 38 5.25 6.88 4.79
C GLU A 38 4.61 8.04 4.06
N LYS A 39 4.23 7.81 2.81
CA LYS A 39 3.66 8.86 1.98
C LYS A 39 2.24 9.09 2.48
N PHE A 40 2.08 10.02 3.40
CA PHE A 40 0.78 10.44 3.88
C PHE A 40 0.03 11.16 2.76
N ALA A 41 -1.25 10.82 2.60
CA ALA A 41 -2.11 11.40 1.59
C ALA A 41 -2.96 12.53 2.15
N ILE A 42 -3.46 13.38 1.26
CA ILE A 42 -4.31 14.52 1.62
C ILE A 42 -5.74 14.04 1.95
N ASP A 43 -6.17 12.94 1.34
CA ASP A 43 -7.48 12.33 1.52
C ASP A 43 -7.42 10.80 1.27
N PRO A 44 -8.47 10.05 1.64
CA PRO A 44 -8.52 8.59 1.43
C PRO A 44 -8.42 8.14 -0.04
N GLN A 45 -8.82 8.96 -1.00
CA GLN A 45 -8.79 8.64 -2.43
C GLN A 45 -7.39 8.84 -3.06
N ASN A 46 -6.45 9.42 -2.32
CA ASN A 46 -5.06 9.58 -2.72
C ASN A 46 -4.09 8.76 -1.84
N ALA A 47 -4.63 7.95 -0.93
CA ALA A 47 -3.86 7.14 0.00
C ALA A 47 -3.27 5.89 -0.65
N THR A 48 -2.26 5.35 0.04
CA THR A 48 -1.63 4.08 -0.29
C THR A 48 -2.17 2.99 0.64
N TYR A 49 -2.67 1.91 0.06
CA TYR A 49 -3.20 0.73 0.77
C TYR A 49 -2.38 -0.50 0.42
N THR A 50 -2.47 -1.54 1.25
CA THR A 50 -1.83 -2.83 0.98
C THR A 50 -2.88 -3.88 0.67
N ILE A 51 -2.87 -4.42 -0.56
CA ILE A 51 -3.74 -5.53 -0.95
C ILE A 51 -2.85 -6.76 -1.15
N TYR A 52 -3.05 -7.78 -0.32
CA TYR A 52 -2.09 -8.90 -0.17
C TYR A 52 -0.69 -8.37 0.17
N ASP A 53 0.29 -8.56 -0.71
CA ASP A 53 1.66 -8.06 -0.55
C ASP A 53 1.94 -6.83 -1.43
N ASP A 54 0.96 -6.40 -2.23
CA ASP A 54 1.10 -5.30 -3.17
C ASP A 54 0.68 -3.97 -2.55
N THR A 55 1.48 -2.95 -2.85
CA THR A 55 1.24 -1.57 -2.40
C THR A 55 0.51 -0.81 -3.49
N ILE A 56 -0.75 -0.46 -3.23
CA ILE A 56 -1.64 0.21 -4.17
C ILE A 56 -1.77 1.67 -3.77
N THR A 57 -1.18 2.57 -4.55
CA THR A 57 -1.38 4.02 -4.37
C THR A 57 -2.50 4.47 -5.28
N LEU A 58 -3.54 5.04 -4.70
CA LEU A 58 -4.60 5.69 -5.46
C LEU A 58 -4.19 7.11 -5.84
N VAL A 59 -4.66 7.56 -6.99
CA VAL A 59 -4.58 8.95 -7.45
C VAL A 59 -5.98 9.34 -7.91
N HIS A 60 -6.63 10.25 -7.18
CA HIS A 60 -8.04 10.59 -7.38
C HIS A 60 -8.97 9.38 -7.41
N GLY A 61 -8.72 8.41 -6.51
CA GLY A 61 -9.53 7.21 -6.36
C GLY A 61 -9.16 6.07 -7.29
N GLU A 62 -8.15 6.22 -8.15
CA GLU A 62 -7.82 5.25 -9.20
C GLU A 62 -6.36 4.78 -9.12
N SER A 63 -6.12 3.52 -9.49
CA SER A 63 -4.78 2.94 -9.63
C SER A 63 -4.77 1.88 -10.72
N ASN A 64 -3.76 1.90 -11.58
CA ASN A 64 -3.56 0.90 -12.63
C ASN A 64 -2.11 0.42 -12.57
N THR A 65 -1.93 -0.89 -12.42
CA THR A 65 -0.62 -1.55 -12.31
C THR A 65 -0.53 -2.69 -13.32
N GLU A 66 0.67 -3.05 -13.75
CA GLU A 66 0.85 -4.25 -14.59
C GLU A 66 0.53 -5.50 -13.77
N ALA A 67 -0.20 -6.45 -14.35
CA ALA A 67 -0.56 -7.71 -13.67
C ALA A 67 0.67 -8.59 -13.36
N SER A 68 1.76 -8.39 -14.11
CA SER A 68 3.08 -8.94 -13.83
C SER A 68 4.12 -8.09 -14.56
N PRO A 69 5.41 -8.10 -14.15
CA PRO A 69 6.43 -7.28 -14.81
C PRO A 69 6.48 -7.50 -16.34
N GLY A 70 6.27 -6.44 -17.10
CA GLY A 70 6.26 -6.45 -18.57
C GLY A 70 4.98 -6.99 -19.20
N SER A 71 3.91 -7.17 -18.41
CA SER A 71 2.60 -7.59 -18.92
C SER A 71 1.85 -6.42 -19.58
N THR A 72 1.10 -6.73 -20.63
CA THR A 72 0.11 -5.79 -21.18
C THR A 72 -1.22 -5.83 -20.43
N ALA A 73 -1.45 -6.86 -19.61
CA ALA A 73 -2.62 -6.93 -18.74
C ALA A 73 -2.41 -6.03 -17.53
N THR A 74 -3.46 -5.29 -17.17
CA THR A 74 -3.44 -4.34 -16.05
C THR A 74 -4.37 -4.79 -14.94
N ILE A 75 -3.93 -4.61 -13.70
CA ILE A 75 -4.79 -4.65 -12.52
C ILE A 75 -5.25 -3.21 -12.24
N SER A 76 -6.56 -2.99 -12.34
CA SER A 76 -7.19 -1.73 -12.00
C SER A 76 -7.77 -1.82 -10.60
N THR A 77 -7.44 -0.87 -9.73
CA THR A 77 -8.02 -0.73 -8.39
C THR A 77 -8.63 0.65 -8.27
N HIS A 78 -9.90 0.71 -7.89
CA HIS A 78 -10.60 1.98 -7.71
C HIS A 78 -11.33 2.07 -6.38
N PHE A 79 -11.50 3.30 -5.93
CA PHE A 79 -12.34 3.68 -4.81
C PHE A 79 -13.81 3.43 -5.18
N PHE A 80 -14.47 2.54 -4.44
CA PHE A 80 -15.88 2.25 -4.63
C PHE A 80 -16.78 3.17 -3.82
N GLY A 81 -16.29 3.66 -2.67
CA GLY A 81 -17.07 4.41 -1.70
C GLY A 81 -17.60 3.52 -0.57
N ASN A 82 -18.89 3.70 -0.23
CA ASN A 82 -19.51 3.09 0.94
C ASN A 82 -18.76 3.44 2.24
N GLU A 83 -18.49 4.74 2.40
CA GLU A 83 -17.64 5.27 3.45
C GLU A 83 -18.37 5.33 4.79
N ALA A 84 -17.62 5.09 5.87
CA ALA A 84 -18.01 5.42 7.22
C ALA A 84 -16.89 6.17 7.90
N VAL A 85 -17.24 7.20 8.66
CA VAL A 85 -16.30 8.08 9.35
C VAL A 85 -16.42 7.90 10.86
N GLY A 86 -15.29 7.79 11.55
CA GLY A 86 -15.23 7.64 13.00
C GLY A 86 -13.81 7.44 13.49
N ASP A 87 -13.61 7.52 14.79
CA ASP A 87 -12.29 7.35 15.41
C ASP A 87 -12.03 5.86 15.72
N LEU A 88 -11.17 5.22 14.93
CA LEU A 88 -10.91 3.77 15.00
C LEU A 88 -9.67 3.43 15.82
N ASP A 89 -8.68 4.33 15.89
CA ASP A 89 -7.45 4.13 16.67
C ASP A 89 -7.40 4.93 17.98
N LYS A 90 -8.43 5.74 18.26
CA LYS A 90 -8.66 6.52 19.49
C LYS A 90 -7.66 7.66 19.67
N ASP A 91 -7.13 8.20 18.57
CA ASP A 91 -6.26 9.37 18.61
C ASP A 91 -7.03 10.71 18.61
N GLY A 92 -8.37 10.64 18.49
CA GLY A 92 -9.27 11.79 18.47
C GLY A 92 -9.47 12.43 17.09
N ARG A 93 -8.90 11.84 16.02
CA ARG A 93 -9.10 12.26 14.63
C ARG A 93 -10.09 11.31 13.94
N PRO A 94 -10.97 11.82 13.08
CA PRO A 94 -11.89 10.97 12.34
C PRO A 94 -11.13 10.21 11.23
N ASP A 95 -11.14 8.89 11.31
CA ASP A 95 -10.69 7.97 10.26
C ASP A 95 -11.83 7.66 9.30
N THR A 96 -11.49 7.09 8.14
CA THR A 96 -12.46 6.69 7.11
C THR A 96 -12.31 5.21 6.78
N ALA A 97 -13.33 4.41 7.06
CA ALA A 97 -13.48 3.06 6.50
C ALA A 97 -14.18 3.16 5.13
N LEU A 98 -13.69 2.43 4.13
CA LEU A 98 -14.22 2.48 2.76
C LEU A 98 -13.97 1.17 2.03
N LEU A 99 -14.58 1.05 0.85
CA LEU A 99 -14.38 -0.11 -0.02
C LEU A 99 -13.50 0.24 -1.24
N LEU A 100 -12.61 -0.69 -1.57
CA LEU A 100 -11.89 -0.73 -2.84
C LEU A 100 -12.42 -1.87 -3.70
N VAL A 101 -12.39 -1.65 -5.01
CA VAL A 101 -12.73 -2.67 -6.00
C VAL A 101 -11.54 -2.88 -6.93
N GLN A 102 -11.24 -4.14 -7.22
CA GLN A 102 -10.14 -4.53 -8.09
C GLN A 102 -10.62 -5.41 -9.24
N ASP A 103 -10.24 -5.04 -10.46
CA ASP A 103 -10.30 -5.85 -11.65
C ASP A 103 -8.88 -6.29 -12.02
N THR A 104 -8.64 -7.60 -12.08
CA THR A 104 -7.31 -8.17 -12.36
C THR A 104 -7.15 -8.62 -13.82
N GLY A 105 -8.00 -8.15 -14.73
CA GLY A 105 -7.98 -8.51 -16.16
C GLY A 105 -8.64 -9.86 -16.47
N GLY A 106 -9.36 -10.44 -15.51
CA GLY A 106 -10.15 -11.66 -15.67
C GLY A 106 -11.65 -11.36 -15.80
N THR A 107 -12.49 -12.29 -15.34
CA THR A 107 -13.96 -12.07 -15.23
C THR A 107 -14.42 -11.71 -13.82
N GLY A 108 -13.48 -11.71 -12.86
CA GLY A 108 -13.76 -11.45 -11.45
C GLY A 108 -13.65 -9.95 -11.14
N VAL A 109 -14.44 -9.49 -10.19
CA VAL A 109 -14.37 -8.13 -9.66
C VAL A 109 -14.35 -8.24 -8.15
N PHE A 110 -13.23 -7.95 -7.53
CA PHE A 110 -12.97 -8.25 -6.12
C PHE A 110 -13.19 -7.03 -5.25
N TYR A 111 -13.89 -7.21 -4.14
CA TYR A 111 -14.19 -6.14 -3.18
C TYR A 111 -13.34 -6.31 -1.92
N TYR A 112 -12.84 -5.20 -1.41
CA TYR A 112 -12.00 -5.13 -0.22
C TYR A 112 -12.45 -4.02 0.70
N ALA A 113 -12.41 -4.25 2.01
CA ALA A 113 -12.51 -3.19 3.01
C ALA A 113 -11.12 -2.71 3.42
N VAL A 114 -10.96 -1.39 3.52
CA VAL A 114 -9.75 -0.72 4.01
C VAL A 114 -10.12 0.40 4.98
N VAL A 115 -9.14 0.88 5.73
CA VAL A 115 -9.26 2.10 6.52
C VAL A 115 -8.17 3.09 6.08
N ALA A 116 -8.55 4.34 5.94
CA ALA A 116 -7.63 5.47 5.85
C ALA A 116 -7.56 6.12 7.23
N LEU A 117 -6.47 5.90 7.95
CA LEU A 117 -6.21 6.47 9.26
C LEU A 117 -5.78 7.92 9.12
N ASN A 118 -6.47 8.83 9.80
CA ASN A 118 -6.22 10.26 9.71
C ASN A 118 -5.19 10.68 10.76
N THR A 119 -3.93 10.76 10.36
CA THR A 119 -2.84 11.11 11.27
C THR A 119 -2.56 12.62 11.26
N VAL A 120 -1.64 13.06 12.13
CA VAL A 120 -1.12 14.44 12.12
C VAL A 120 -0.47 14.84 10.79
N ASP A 121 0.10 13.87 10.07
CA ASP A 121 0.86 14.09 8.84
C ASP A 121 0.01 13.86 7.57
N GLY A 122 -1.25 13.42 7.74
CA GLY A 122 -2.20 13.10 6.67
C GLY A 122 -2.74 11.66 6.77
N TYR A 123 -3.42 11.22 5.72
CA TYR A 123 -4.05 9.90 5.68
C TYR A 123 -3.03 8.78 5.39
N LYS A 124 -3.08 7.74 6.21
CA LYS A 124 -2.33 6.49 6.07
C LYS A 124 -3.30 5.33 5.83
N GLY A 125 -3.20 4.66 4.69
CA GLY A 125 -4.01 3.48 4.41
C GLY A 125 -3.55 2.23 5.17
N THR A 126 -4.50 1.37 5.54
CA THR A 126 -4.23 0.05 6.13
C THR A 126 -4.01 -1.02 5.07
N ASN A 127 -3.77 -2.26 5.52
CA ASN A 127 -4.04 -3.43 4.71
C ASN A 127 -5.54 -3.56 4.38
N ALA A 128 -5.81 -4.32 3.32
CA ALA A 128 -7.12 -4.67 2.84
C ALA A 128 -7.62 -6.00 3.44
N ILE A 129 -8.92 -6.06 3.72
CA ILE A 129 -9.64 -7.29 4.06
C ILE A 129 -10.53 -7.66 2.88
N PHE A 130 -10.31 -8.84 2.30
CA PHE A 130 -11.12 -9.34 1.20
C PHE A 130 -12.57 -9.60 1.64
N LEU A 131 -13.52 -9.08 0.88
CA LEU A 131 -14.95 -9.25 1.13
C LEU A 131 -15.57 -10.36 0.25
N GLY A 132 -15.21 -10.38 -1.03
CA GLY A 132 -15.71 -11.37 -2.00
C GLY A 132 -15.54 -10.97 -3.47
N ASP A 133 -15.92 -11.86 -4.38
CA ASP A 133 -15.99 -11.62 -5.83
C ASP A 133 -17.44 -11.28 -6.24
N ARG A 134 -17.62 -10.11 -6.87
CA ARG A 134 -18.91 -9.60 -7.37
C ARG A 134 -20.01 -9.69 -6.31
N ILE A 135 -19.70 -9.26 -5.09
CA ILE A 135 -20.68 -9.09 -4.01
C ILE A 135 -21.60 -7.89 -4.30
N SER A 136 -22.65 -7.73 -3.50
CA SER A 136 -23.47 -6.52 -3.49
C SER A 136 -23.26 -5.76 -2.17
N PRO A 137 -22.41 -4.71 -2.13
CA PRO A 137 -22.19 -3.91 -0.93
C PRO A 137 -23.48 -3.26 -0.42
N GLN A 138 -23.63 -3.21 0.91
CA GLN A 138 -24.75 -2.56 1.59
C GLN A 138 -24.21 -1.42 2.45
N THR A 139 -24.33 -1.49 3.78
CA THR A 139 -23.82 -0.44 4.68
C THR A 139 -22.40 -0.72 5.16
N THR A 140 -21.60 0.33 5.29
CA THR A 140 -20.43 0.34 6.18
C THR A 140 -20.74 1.27 7.35
N GLU A 141 -20.44 0.83 8.57
CA GLU A 141 -20.71 1.61 9.78
C GLU A 141 -19.52 1.53 10.73
N ILE A 142 -19.22 2.65 11.40
CA ILE A 142 -18.25 2.68 12.51
C ILE A 142 -19.03 2.90 13.80
N THR A 143 -18.88 1.99 14.76
CA THR A 143 -19.51 2.09 16.08
C THR A 143 -18.54 1.56 17.14
N ASN A 144 -18.29 2.36 18.18
CA ASN A 144 -17.40 1.99 19.29
C ASN A 144 -15.99 1.53 18.85
N GLY A 145 -15.41 2.18 17.83
CA GLY A 145 -14.09 1.82 17.28
C GLY A 145 -14.06 0.50 16.49
N LYS A 146 -15.23 -0.01 16.09
CA LYS A 146 -15.38 -1.22 15.25
C LYS A 146 -16.06 -0.84 13.94
N VAL A 147 -15.51 -1.31 12.83
CA VAL A 147 -16.13 -1.23 11.51
C VAL A 147 -17.04 -2.46 11.32
N THR A 148 -18.26 -2.25 10.85
CA THR A 148 -19.13 -3.33 10.37
C THR A 148 -19.41 -3.09 8.89
N VAL A 149 -19.02 -4.04 8.04
CA VAL A 149 -19.27 -4.01 6.60
C VAL A 149 -20.34 -5.05 6.28
N ASN A 150 -21.49 -4.58 5.82
CA ASN A 150 -22.61 -5.42 5.40
C ASN A 150 -22.64 -5.51 3.87
N TYR A 151 -22.86 -6.72 3.37
CA TYR A 151 -22.97 -6.99 1.94
C TYR A 151 -23.80 -8.26 1.70
N ALA A 152 -24.31 -8.42 0.49
CA ALA A 152 -24.87 -9.69 0.05
C ALA A 152 -23.85 -10.48 -0.77
N ASP A 153 -23.79 -11.78 -0.50
CA ASP A 153 -23.04 -12.77 -1.27
C ASP A 153 -23.98 -13.83 -1.87
N ARG A 154 -23.44 -14.74 -2.67
CA ARG A 154 -24.15 -15.87 -3.26
C ARG A 154 -24.10 -17.07 -2.33
N LYS A 155 -25.03 -17.99 -2.51
CA LYS A 155 -24.92 -19.33 -1.90
C LYS A 155 -23.72 -20.07 -2.51
N PRO A 156 -23.05 -20.97 -1.78
CA PRO A 156 -21.82 -21.64 -2.23
C PRO A 156 -21.88 -22.36 -3.59
N ASN A 157 -23.08 -22.68 -4.09
CA ASN A 157 -23.30 -23.42 -5.34
C ASN A 157 -24.05 -22.61 -6.42
N GLN A 158 -24.24 -21.30 -6.22
CA GLN A 158 -24.89 -20.46 -7.21
C GLN A 158 -23.88 -20.02 -8.29
N PRO A 159 -24.29 -20.01 -9.58
CA PRO A 159 -23.47 -19.44 -10.64
C PRO A 159 -23.14 -17.96 -10.39
N MET A 160 -21.99 -17.50 -10.88
CA MET A 160 -21.60 -16.07 -10.76
C MET A 160 -22.51 -15.10 -11.53
N SER A 161 -23.33 -15.61 -12.45
CA SER A 161 -24.41 -14.85 -13.10
C SER A 161 -25.65 -14.65 -12.22
N THR A 162 -25.75 -15.36 -11.10
CA THR A 162 -26.83 -15.15 -10.12
C THR A 162 -26.52 -13.92 -9.29
N GLU A 163 -27.54 -13.12 -8.99
CA GLU A 163 -27.39 -11.96 -8.12
C GLU A 163 -27.12 -12.39 -6.66
N PRO A 164 -26.14 -11.76 -5.97
CA PRO A 164 -25.93 -11.97 -4.54
C PRO A 164 -27.20 -11.67 -3.72
N SER A 165 -27.52 -12.54 -2.76
CA SER A 165 -28.78 -12.44 -1.98
C SER A 165 -28.67 -12.91 -0.52
N VAL A 166 -27.53 -13.48 -0.12
CA VAL A 166 -27.28 -13.94 1.24
C VAL A 166 -26.55 -12.84 2.00
N GLY A 167 -27.19 -12.26 3.03
CA GLY A 167 -26.56 -11.22 3.84
C GLY A 167 -25.37 -11.74 4.64
N VAL A 168 -24.27 -11.00 4.59
CA VAL A 168 -23.01 -11.23 5.29
C VAL A 168 -22.59 -9.95 5.99
N SER A 169 -22.01 -10.09 7.19
CA SER A 169 -21.39 -8.98 7.92
C SER A 169 -19.95 -9.34 8.26
N LYS A 170 -19.01 -8.44 7.96
CA LYS A 170 -17.65 -8.50 8.47
C LYS A 170 -17.45 -7.45 9.55
N TYR A 171 -16.83 -7.87 10.65
CA TYR A 171 -16.54 -7.02 11.80
C TYR A 171 -15.03 -6.80 11.86
N LEU A 172 -14.59 -5.54 11.78
CA LEU A 172 -13.19 -5.19 11.65
C LEU A 172 -12.80 -4.19 12.74
N VAL A 173 -11.55 -4.26 13.18
CA VAL A 173 -10.95 -3.31 14.11
C VAL A 173 -9.55 -2.94 13.64
N VAL A 174 -9.11 -1.74 13.96
CA VAL A 174 -7.72 -1.33 13.74
C VAL A 174 -6.89 -1.69 14.97
N LYS A 175 -5.75 -2.35 14.75
CA LYS A 175 -4.76 -2.67 15.78
C LYS A 175 -3.38 -2.31 15.25
N ASN A 176 -2.72 -1.35 15.90
CA ASN A 176 -1.38 -0.89 15.50
C ASN A 176 -1.29 -0.51 14.00
N GLY A 177 -2.31 0.18 13.48
CA GLY A 177 -2.38 0.57 12.07
C GLY A 177 -2.75 -0.55 11.09
N ILE A 178 -3.10 -1.73 11.59
CA ILE A 178 -3.48 -2.90 10.78
C ILE A 178 -4.96 -3.16 10.96
N LEU A 179 -5.69 -3.34 9.85
CA LEU A 179 -7.09 -3.73 9.85
C LEU A 179 -7.20 -5.25 10.04
N VAL A 180 -7.95 -5.66 11.06
CA VAL A 180 -8.07 -7.06 11.48
C VAL A 180 -9.55 -7.44 11.58
N GLU A 181 -9.91 -8.57 10.98
CA GLU A 181 -11.22 -9.17 11.16
C GLU A 181 -11.35 -9.82 12.55
N VAL A 182 -12.49 -9.58 13.20
CA VAL A 182 -12.83 -10.12 14.51
C VAL A 182 -14.18 -10.82 14.47
N THR A 183 -14.40 -11.73 15.42
CA THR A 183 -15.73 -12.27 15.66
C THR A 183 -16.63 -11.18 16.23
N LYS A 184 -17.94 -11.27 15.95
CA LYS A 184 -18.96 -10.33 16.43
C LYS A 184 -18.83 -10.04 17.92
#